data_AF-A0A0D2HAG3-F1
#
_entry.id   AF-A0A0D2HAG3-F1
#
_cell.length_a   1.000
_cell.length_b   1.000
_cell.length_c   1.000
_cell.angle_alpha   90.00
_cell.angle_beta   90.00
_cell.angle_gamma   90.00
#
_symmetry.space_group_name_H-M   'P 1'
#
loop_
_entity.id
_entity.type
_entity.pdbx_description
1 polymer ?
#
loop_
_entity_poly.entity_id
_entity_poly.type
_entity_poly.pdbx_seq_one_letter_code
_entity_poly.pdbx_strand_id
1 'polypeptide(L)'
;MPLPSGPTRFLPFSQLFEAGYMTTRYQDYFHASYVSVELVKGDGIFFNPSIFHAAGENTTNHFYRNAHLIQINSNFGKPSEFVNSCWDLLVEEYRKNGYNAQV
;
A
#
# COMPACT_ATOMS: atom_id res chain seq x y z
N MET A 1 -13.42 -2.15 1.76
CA MET A 1 -12.48 -3.25 1.53
C MET A 1 -12.71 -4.31 2.60
N PRO A 2 -13.77 -5.11 2.44
CA PRO A 2 -14.08 -6.20 3.37
C PRO A 2 -13.03 -7.32 3.26
N LEU A 3 -12.89 -8.19 4.28
CA LEU A 3 -11.86 -9.25 4.30
C LEU A 3 -11.88 -10.15 3.06
N PRO A 4 -13.04 -10.60 2.52
CA PRO A 4 -13.07 -11.43 1.31
C PRO A 4 -12.54 -10.72 0.06
N SER A 5 -12.52 -9.38 0.04
CA SER A 5 -11.93 -8.62 -1.06
C SER A 5 -10.39 -8.63 -1.07
N GLY A 6 -9.79 -9.33 -0.11
CA GLY A 6 -8.36 -9.53 0.00
C GLY A 6 -7.58 -8.28 0.40
N PRO A 7 -7.89 -7.56 1.49
CA PRO A 7 -7.07 -6.45 1.97
C PRO A 7 -5.61 -6.88 2.22
N THR A 8 -4.72 -5.90 2.38
CA THR A 8 -3.29 -6.17 2.63
C THR A 8 -3.12 -7.03 3.89
N ARG A 9 -2.28 -8.05 3.77
CA ARG A 9 -1.85 -8.93 4.85
C ARG A 9 -0.50 -8.45 5.35
N PHE A 10 -0.33 -8.39 6.66
CA PHE A 10 0.91 -7.95 7.31
C PHE A 10 1.39 -9.04 8.26
N LEU A 11 2.70 -9.23 8.38
CA LEU A 11 3.28 -10.05 9.44
C LEU A 11 3.83 -9.13 10.53
N PRO A 12 3.14 -8.98 11.68
CA PRO A 12 3.57 -8.06 12.72
C PRO A 12 5.02 -8.34 13.17
N PHE A 13 5.77 -7.26 13.40
CA PHE A 13 7.15 -7.28 13.90
C PHE A 13 8.20 -7.89 12.96
N SER A 14 7.85 -8.34 11.76
CA SER A 14 8.82 -8.98 10.85
C SER A 14 9.91 -8.02 10.36
N GLN A 15 9.73 -6.71 10.49
CA GLN A 15 10.78 -5.72 10.22
C GLN A 15 11.99 -5.83 11.17
N LEU A 16 11.84 -6.51 12.31
CA LEU A 16 12.92 -6.82 13.25
C LEU A 16 13.69 -8.08 12.86
N PHE A 17 13.24 -8.79 11.81
CA PHE A 17 13.88 -10.02 11.38
C PHE A 17 15.19 -9.73 10.63
N GLU A 18 16.30 -10.25 11.16
CA GLU A 18 17.65 -9.88 10.73
C GLU A 18 17.94 -10.17 9.26
N ALA A 19 17.47 -11.30 8.73
CA ALA A 19 17.71 -11.64 7.32
C ALA A 19 16.90 -10.77 6.33
N GLY A 20 15.97 -9.96 6.83
CA GLY A 20 15.23 -8.95 6.07
C GLY A 20 14.57 -9.49 4.82
N TYR A 21 14.65 -8.73 3.72
CA TYR A 21 14.02 -9.04 2.43
C TYR A 21 14.66 -10.19 1.65
N MET A 22 15.76 -10.77 2.13
CA MET A 22 16.54 -11.77 1.36
C MET A 22 16.08 -13.21 1.60
N THR A 23 15.01 -13.43 2.37
CA THR A 23 14.54 -14.77 2.71
C THR A 23 13.26 -15.15 1.96
N THR A 24 13.24 -16.36 1.41
CA THR A 24 12.04 -17.00 0.84
C THR A 24 11.40 -18.02 1.80
N ARG A 25 11.98 -18.22 2.98
CA ARG A 25 11.70 -19.37 3.86
C ARG A 25 10.52 -19.19 4.83
N TYR A 26 9.68 -18.16 4.63
CA TYR A 26 8.66 -17.77 5.60
C TYR A 26 7.24 -17.76 5.03
N GLN A 27 7.02 -18.29 3.82
CA GLN A 27 5.69 -18.31 3.21
C GLN A 27 4.66 -19.03 4.11
N ASP A 28 4.98 -20.23 4.59
CA ASP A 28 4.08 -20.98 5.48
C ASP A 28 3.79 -20.24 6.78
N TYR A 29 4.83 -19.67 7.42
CA TYR A 29 4.66 -18.89 8.63
C TYR A 29 3.84 -17.61 8.40
N PHE A 30 4.08 -16.93 7.28
CA PHE A 30 3.31 -15.76 6.86
C PHE A 30 1.83 -16.13 6.69
N HIS A 31 1.53 -17.20 5.95
CA HIS A 31 0.15 -17.66 5.75
C HIS A 31 -0.53 -18.09 7.06
N ALA A 32 0.21 -18.64 8.01
CA ALA A 32 -0.32 -19.03 9.32
C ALA A 32 -0.52 -17.86 10.30
N SER A 33 0.24 -16.76 10.14
CA SER A 33 0.39 -15.74 11.20
C SER A 33 0.09 -14.30 10.77
N TYR A 34 -0.27 -14.06 9.51
CA TYR A 34 -0.57 -12.71 9.06
C TYR A 34 -1.79 -12.13 9.78
N VAL A 35 -1.82 -10.81 9.87
CA VAL A 35 -3.01 -10.04 10.23
C VAL A 35 -3.49 -9.24 9.02
N SER A 36 -4.79 -9.04 8.93
CA SER A 36 -5.42 -8.17 7.93
C SER A 36 -6.63 -7.51 8.55
N VAL A 37 -6.96 -6.30 8.12
CA VAL A 37 -8.05 -5.51 8.69
C VAL A 37 -8.97 -5.06 7.57
N GLU A 38 -10.27 -5.00 7.86
CA GLU A 38 -11.23 -4.39 6.96
C GLU A 38 -11.05 -2.88 6.98
N LEU A 39 -11.13 -2.26 5.80
CA LEU A 39 -11.02 -0.81 5.64
C LEU A 39 -12.28 -0.29 4.97
N VAL A 40 -12.83 0.82 5.48
CA VAL A 40 -13.85 1.59 4.78
C VAL A 40 -13.22 2.81 4.09
N LYS A 41 -13.99 3.50 3.24
CA LYS A 41 -13.50 4.69 2.54
C LYS A 41 -13.11 5.75 3.58
N GLY A 42 -11.89 6.27 3.48
CA GLY A 42 -11.33 7.24 4.42
C GLY A 42 -10.33 6.63 5.40
N ASP A 43 -10.32 5.30 5.57
CA ASP A 43 -9.33 4.64 6.40
C ASP A 43 -7.97 4.58 5.69
N GLY A 44 -6.91 4.66 6.48
CA GLY A 44 -5.53 4.49 6.03
C GLY A 44 -4.76 3.54 6.94
N ILE A 45 -3.86 2.77 6.35
CA ILE A 45 -2.87 1.97 7.10
C ILE A 45 -1.51 2.60 6.86
N PHE A 46 -0.87 3.02 7.94
CA PHE A 46 0.52 3.46 7.93
C PHE A 46 1.41 2.33 8.44
N PHE A 47 2.41 1.94 7.66
CA PHE A 47 3.31 0.85 8.03
C PHE A 47 4.73 1.07 7.51
N ASN A 48 5.70 0.44 8.18
CA ASN A 48 7.09 0.43 7.76
C ASN A 48 7.25 -0.51 6.54
N PRO A 49 7.88 -0.08 5.43
CA PRO A 49 8.04 -0.92 4.24
C PRO A 49 8.78 -2.25 4.49
N SER A 50 9.57 -2.33 5.56
CA SER A 50 10.30 -3.55 5.98
C SER A 50 9.45 -4.61 6.67
N ILE A 51 8.18 -4.33 6.95
CA ILE A 51 7.26 -5.38 7.36
C ILE A 51 6.99 -6.30 6.15
N PHE A 52 6.89 -7.61 6.36
CA PHE A 52 6.46 -8.52 5.31
C PHE A 52 4.98 -8.27 5.09
N HIS A 53 4.63 -8.01 3.84
CA HIS A 53 3.28 -7.70 3.45
C HIS A 53 2.99 -8.23 2.05
N ALA A 54 1.73 -8.57 1.82
CA ALA A 54 1.24 -9.02 0.53
C ALA A 54 -0.23 -8.63 0.38
N ALA A 55 -0.68 -8.43 -0.86
CA ALA A 55 -2.10 -8.36 -1.11
C ALA A 55 -2.77 -9.70 -0.76
N GLY A 56 -3.91 -9.66 -0.08
CA GLY A 56 -4.77 -10.82 0.03
C GLY A 56 -5.38 -11.21 -1.32
N GLU A 57 -5.74 -12.49 -1.44
CA GLU A 57 -6.54 -12.97 -2.56
C GLU A 57 -7.95 -12.37 -2.48
N ASN A 58 -8.44 -11.83 -3.59
CA ASN A 58 -9.82 -11.36 -3.71
C ASN A 58 -10.71 -12.52 -4.17
N THR A 59 -11.53 -13.04 -3.28
CA THR A 59 -12.45 -14.16 -3.55
C THR A 59 -13.86 -13.70 -3.90
N THR A 60 -14.08 -12.39 -4.06
CA THR A 60 -15.37 -11.82 -4.45
C THR A 60 -15.49 -11.68 -5.96
N ASN A 61 -16.72 -11.78 -6.47
CA ASN A 61 -17.03 -11.56 -7.90
C ASN A 61 -17.63 -10.17 -8.19
N HIS A 62 -17.85 -9.36 -7.15
CA HIS A 62 -18.61 -8.11 -7.24
C HIS A 62 -17.91 -6.93 -6.56
N PHE A 63 -16.70 -7.12 -6.02
CA PHE A 63 -15.97 -6.05 -5.35
C PHE A 63 -14.59 -5.87 -5.99
N TYR A 64 -14.40 -4.73 -6.66
CA TYR A 64 -13.11 -4.30 -7.21
C TYR A 64 -12.38 -3.44 -6.18
N ARG A 65 -11.30 -3.97 -5.64
CA ARG A 65 -10.51 -3.32 -4.60
C ARG A 65 -9.57 -2.27 -5.20
N ASN A 66 -9.79 -1.00 -4.85
CA ASN A 66 -8.90 0.11 -5.15
C ASN A 66 -8.34 0.70 -3.86
N ALA A 67 -7.10 1.20 -3.91
CA ALA A 67 -6.44 1.89 -2.80
C ALA A 67 -5.45 2.92 -3.35
N HIS A 68 -5.22 3.98 -2.58
CA HIS A 68 -4.12 4.92 -2.84
C HIS A 68 -2.93 4.53 -1.98
N LEU A 69 -1.78 4.33 -2.63
CA LEU A 69 -0.52 4.09 -1.95
C LEU A 69 0.29 5.39 -1.95
N ILE A 70 0.59 5.91 -0.77
CA ILE A 70 1.45 7.08 -0.60
C ILE A 70 2.73 6.58 0.06
N GLN A 71 3.85 6.70 -0.65
CA GLN A 71 5.16 6.35 -0.15
C GLN A 71 5.89 7.61 0.30
N ILE A 72 6.27 7.65 1.59
CA ILE A 72 6.98 8.78 2.19
C ILE A 72 8.42 8.35 2.43
N ASN A 73 9.37 9.11 1.90
CA ASN A 73 10.80 8.84 2.02
C ASN A 73 11.52 9.97 2.75
N SER A 74 12.74 9.70 3.20
CA SER A 74 13.68 10.74 3.63
C SER A 74 13.89 11.77 2.51
N ASN A 75 14.20 13.01 2.87
CA ASN A 75 14.56 14.07 1.91
C ASN A 75 15.79 13.71 1.06
N PHE A 76 16.64 12.79 1.55
CA PHE A 76 17.79 12.25 0.82
C PHE A 76 17.47 10.95 0.07
N GLY A 77 16.24 10.44 0.19
CA GLY A 77 15.78 9.26 -0.50
C GLY A 77 15.55 9.55 -1.98
N LYS A 78 15.89 8.60 -2.85
CA LYS A 78 15.50 8.65 -4.25
C LYS A 78 14.06 8.13 -4.38
N PRO A 79 13.11 8.94 -4.89
CA PRO A 79 11.78 8.44 -5.21
C PRO A 79 11.87 7.27 -6.18
N SER A 80 11.05 6.23 -5.96
CA SER A 80 10.97 5.06 -6.83
C SER A 80 10.41 5.41 -8.21
N GLU A 81 9.62 6.47 -8.30
CA GLU A 81 8.96 6.95 -9.52
C GLU A 81 9.61 8.26 -9.97
N PHE A 82 9.88 8.37 -11.27
CA PHE A 82 10.36 9.61 -11.88
C PHE A 82 9.17 10.34 -12.50
N VAL A 83 8.61 11.32 -11.79
CA VAL A 83 7.48 12.12 -12.29
C VAL A 83 8.02 13.18 -13.26
N ASN A 84 8.20 12.80 -14.53
CA ASN A 84 8.64 13.73 -15.57
C ASN A 84 7.47 14.37 -16.35
N SER A 85 6.43 13.59 -16.66
CA SER A 85 5.51 13.95 -17.75
C SER A 85 4.18 14.52 -17.29
N CYS A 86 3.80 14.29 -16.02
CA CYS A 86 2.47 14.65 -15.53
C CYS A 86 2.47 15.91 -14.65
N TRP A 87 3.64 16.50 -14.36
CA TRP A 87 3.73 17.68 -13.52
C TRP A 87 2.92 18.85 -14.10
N ASP A 88 3.12 19.15 -15.38
CA ASP A 88 2.41 20.24 -16.04
C ASP A 88 0.89 19.99 -16.09
N LEU A 89 0.48 18.73 -16.31
CA LEU A 89 -0.93 18.33 -16.28
C LEU A 89 -1.56 18.49 -14.89
N LEU A 90 -0.85 18.08 -13.84
CA LEU A 90 -1.30 18.21 -12.45
C LEU A 90 -1.40 19.69 -12.05
N VAL A 91 -0.42 20.51 -12.43
CA VAL A 91 -0.43 21.96 -12.20
C VAL A 91 -1.57 22.63 -12.96
N GLU A 92 -1.83 22.22 -14.21
CA GLU A 92 -2.93 22.73 -15.00
C GLU A 92 -4.29 22.39 -14.36
N GLU A 93 -4.51 21.14 -13.95
CA GLU A 93 -5.77 20.77 -13.30
C GLU A 93 -5.95 21.40 -11.93
N TYR A 94 -4.87 21.57 -11.16
CA TYR A 94 -4.92 22.34 -9.93
C TYR A 94 -5.32 23.80 -10.18
N ARG A 95 -4.75 24.45 -11.19
CA ARG A 95 -5.12 25.84 -11.55
C ARG A 95 -6.58 25.95 -12.00
N LYS A 96 -7.09 24.94 -12.70
CA LYS A 96 -8.49 24.92 -13.17
C LYS A 96 -9.48 24.68 -12.05
N ASN A 97 -9.22 23.73 -11.15
CA ASN A 97 -10.24 23.21 -10.23
C ASN A 97 -9.98 23.52 -8.75
N GLY A 98 -8.81 24.07 -8.40
CA GLY A 98 -8.43 24.38 -7.02
C GLY A 98 -8.26 23.14 -6.14
N TYR A 99 -8.23 23.33 -4.82
CA TYR A 99 -7.97 22.27 -3.82
C TYR A 99 -9.04 21.16 -3.74
N ASN A 100 -10.18 21.31 -4.42
CA ASN A 100 -11.40 20.54 -4.14
C ASN A 100 -11.92 19.71 -5.33
N ALA A 101 -11.12 19.48 -6.37
CA ALA A 101 -11.50 18.47 -7.35
C ALA A 101 -11.57 17.12 -6.62
N GLN A 102 -12.77 16.59 -6.45
CA GLN A 102 -12.97 15.19 -6.07
C GLN A 102 -12.38 14.34 -7.20
N VAL A 103 -11.12 13.96 -7.04
CA VAL A 103 -10.51 12.83 -7.75
C VAL A 103 -10.74 11.58 -6.89
#